data_AF-A0A382FJC9-F1
#
_entry.id   AF-A0A382FJC9-F1
#
_cell.length_a   1.000
_cell.length_b   1.000
_cell.length_c   1.000
_cell.angle_alpha   90.00
_cell.angle_beta   90.00
_cell.angle_gamma   90.00
#
_symmetry.space_group_name_H-M   'P 1'
#
loop_
_entity.id
_entity.type
_entity.pdbx_description
1 polymer ?
#
loop_
_entity_poly.entity_id
_entity_poly.type
_entity_poly.pdbx_seq_one_letter_code
_entity_poly.pdbx_strand_id
1 'polypeptide(L)'
;EIEFLKIAEEISTEMNLSVPVPKLCLVVTTSPIDAAIHDGFGKANGISSYHGLSLDYMNRDLSHYLNDRFNGKYLDQYVLATPQSRMPLYHLVGALDPLTGADISNRLNDGLPETLPEWIVADGLTHLKIKLNGSDLDWDVDRVLSIEKVAAETQIGRGIDQWFYSADFNETCQNVEYLLEFLAKIEEGAGNAFDRLAYIEQPTDRDLKAHPQNKMHQAAKIKPVVLDESLTDFETFLLAREQGYSGIALKACKGQSQALLMGAAAQEYDMFLAVQDLTCPGASFLHSAGIAARVKGITAIEGNGRQFCPIANEGWQEKFPSVFVISDGTVGTYVLTGNGLGY
;
A
#
# COMPACT_ATOMS: atom_id res chain seq x y z
N GLU A 1 -0.67 0.44 -22.61
CA GLU A 1 0.32 1.37 -22.05
C GLU A 1 0.93 2.30 -23.10
N ILE A 2 1.52 1.77 -24.20
CA ILE A 2 2.19 2.58 -25.24
C ILE A 2 1.32 3.72 -25.79
N GLU A 3 0.05 3.47 -26.08
CA GLU A 3 -0.83 4.50 -26.67
C GLU A 3 -1.16 5.62 -25.67
N PHE A 4 -1.36 5.28 -24.40
CA PHE A 4 -1.60 6.26 -23.35
C PHE A 4 -0.38 7.15 -23.12
N LEU A 5 0.84 6.61 -23.24
CA LEU A 5 2.08 7.41 -23.14
C LEU A 5 2.19 8.43 -24.28
N LYS A 6 1.83 8.04 -25.51
CA LYS A 6 1.79 8.98 -26.64
C LYS A 6 0.76 10.08 -26.42
N ILE A 7 -0.46 9.73 -25.98
CA ILE A 7 -1.50 10.72 -25.67
C ILE A 7 -1.02 11.69 -24.58
N ALA A 8 -0.33 11.19 -23.55
CA ALA A 8 0.23 12.03 -22.50
C ALA A 8 1.29 13.03 -23.04
N GLU A 9 2.12 12.59 -23.98
CA GLU A 9 3.11 13.44 -24.68
C GLU A 9 2.43 14.49 -25.58
N GLU A 10 1.41 14.09 -26.33
CA GLU A 10 0.59 14.97 -27.17
C GLU A 10 -0.08 16.05 -26.31
N ILE A 11 -0.73 15.68 -25.21
CA ILE A 11 -1.38 16.61 -24.26
C ILE A 11 -0.34 17.54 -23.65
N SER A 12 0.82 17.02 -23.22
CA SER A 12 1.89 17.84 -22.64
C SER A 12 2.36 18.92 -23.60
N THR A 13 2.46 18.57 -24.89
CA THR A 13 2.84 19.48 -25.97
C THR A 13 1.73 20.49 -26.27
N GLU A 14 0.50 20.03 -26.46
CA GLU A 14 -0.67 20.88 -26.78
C GLU A 14 -0.93 21.92 -25.69
N MET A 15 -0.82 21.52 -24.43
CA MET A 15 -1.01 22.39 -23.27
C MET A 15 0.22 23.22 -22.89
N ASN A 16 1.35 23.03 -23.58
CA ASN A 16 2.63 23.67 -23.30
C ASN A 16 3.02 23.56 -21.81
N LEU A 17 2.92 22.34 -21.24
CA LEU A 17 3.24 22.10 -19.84
C LEU A 17 4.74 22.26 -19.59
N SER A 18 5.11 22.94 -18.50
CA SER A 18 6.51 23.08 -18.08
C SER A 18 7.11 21.75 -17.58
N VAL A 19 6.25 20.83 -17.13
CA VAL A 19 6.60 19.46 -16.75
C VAL A 19 5.66 18.54 -17.53
N PRO A 20 6.19 17.56 -18.29
CA PRO A 20 5.35 16.59 -18.98
C PRO A 20 4.45 15.82 -18.01
N VAL A 21 3.30 15.35 -18.48
CA VAL A 21 2.39 14.51 -17.68
C VAL A 21 3.17 13.29 -17.14
N PRO A 22 3.31 13.13 -15.81
CA PRO A 22 4.09 12.04 -15.25
C PRO A 22 3.48 10.67 -15.56
N LYS A 23 4.31 9.62 -15.74
CA LYS A 23 3.85 8.23 -15.94
C LYS A 23 2.87 7.78 -14.84
N LEU A 24 3.14 8.15 -13.59
CA LEU A 24 2.24 7.83 -12.47
C LEU A 24 0.86 8.48 -12.63
N CYS A 25 0.79 9.75 -13.05
CA CYS A 25 -0.48 10.44 -13.32
C CYS A 25 -1.29 9.70 -14.40
N LEU A 26 -0.62 9.27 -15.48
CA LEU A 26 -1.22 8.49 -16.55
C LEU A 26 -1.78 7.16 -16.04
N VAL A 27 -0.99 6.41 -15.29
CA VAL A 27 -1.36 5.10 -14.75
C VAL A 27 -2.56 5.22 -13.80
N VAL A 28 -2.55 6.22 -12.91
CA VAL A 28 -3.68 6.47 -12.01
C VAL A 28 -4.95 6.84 -12.78
N THR A 29 -4.83 7.74 -13.76
CA THR A 29 -5.97 8.21 -14.57
C THR A 29 -6.58 7.10 -15.43
N THR A 30 -5.78 6.16 -15.90
CA THR A 30 -6.23 5.08 -16.80
C THR A 30 -6.62 3.80 -16.06
N SER A 31 -6.20 3.62 -14.81
CA SER A 31 -6.55 2.45 -13.99
C SER A 31 -8.05 2.13 -13.90
N PRO A 32 -9.00 3.10 -13.90
CA PRO A 32 -10.43 2.79 -13.88
C PRO A 32 -10.92 2.07 -15.15
N ILE A 33 -10.24 2.24 -16.28
CA ILE A 33 -10.57 1.53 -17.53
C ILE A 33 -10.25 0.05 -17.37
N ASP A 34 -9.08 -0.28 -16.82
CA ASP A 34 -8.69 -1.65 -16.50
C ASP A 34 -9.65 -2.27 -15.47
N ALA A 35 -9.96 -1.54 -14.40
CA ALA A 35 -10.94 -1.97 -13.41
C ALA A 35 -12.32 -2.27 -14.03
N ALA A 36 -12.81 -1.40 -14.93
CA ALA A 36 -14.09 -1.58 -15.61
C ALA A 36 -14.10 -2.79 -16.56
N ILE A 37 -12.98 -3.10 -17.21
CA ILE A 37 -12.86 -4.31 -18.05
C ILE A 37 -12.98 -5.56 -17.17
N HIS A 38 -12.26 -5.62 -16.06
CA HIS A 38 -12.35 -6.73 -15.11
C HIS A 38 -13.77 -6.86 -14.53
N ASP A 39 -14.36 -5.74 -14.09
CA ASP A 39 -15.71 -5.71 -13.54
C ASP A 39 -16.77 -6.18 -14.55
N GLY A 40 -16.71 -5.63 -15.77
CA GLY A 40 -17.59 -5.98 -16.87
C GLY A 40 -17.46 -7.45 -17.28
N PHE A 41 -16.23 -7.99 -17.32
CA PHE A 41 -15.99 -9.40 -17.58
C PHE A 41 -16.67 -10.30 -16.53
N GLY A 42 -16.46 -10.02 -15.24
CA GLY A 42 -17.08 -10.82 -14.18
C GLY A 42 -18.61 -10.73 -14.23
N LYS A 43 -19.17 -9.53 -14.39
CA LYS A 43 -20.62 -9.31 -14.50
C LYS A 43 -21.24 -10.02 -15.71
N ALA A 44 -20.60 -9.95 -16.87
CA ALA A 44 -21.08 -10.60 -18.09
C ALA A 44 -21.10 -12.12 -17.99
N ASN A 45 -20.17 -12.70 -17.22
CA ASN A 45 -20.08 -14.14 -16.97
C ASN A 45 -20.83 -14.60 -15.71
N GLY A 46 -21.42 -13.67 -14.94
CA GLY A 46 -22.12 -14.00 -13.70
C GLY A 46 -21.21 -14.52 -12.58
N ILE A 47 -19.93 -14.11 -12.57
CA ILE A 47 -18.91 -14.54 -11.61
C ILE A 47 -18.20 -13.34 -10.97
N SER A 48 -17.49 -13.58 -9.86
CA SER A 48 -16.45 -12.64 -9.42
C SER A 48 -15.29 -12.65 -10.43
N SER A 49 -14.74 -11.48 -10.75
CA SER A 49 -13.61 -11.36 -11.70
C SER A 49 -12.40 -12.17 -11.26
N TYR A 50 -12.24 -12.41 -9.95
CA TYR A 50 -11.17 -13.25 -9.40
C TYR A 50 -11.35 -14.75 -9.72
N HIS A 51 -12.57 -15.20 -10.00
CA HIS A 51 -12.83 -16.58 -10.48
C HIS A 51 -12.55 -16.73 -11.98
N GLY A 52 -12.46 -15.62 -12.71
CA GLY A 52 -12.11 -15.56 -14.13
C GLY A 52 -10.62 -15.64 -14.44
N LEU A 53 -9.78 -15.96 -13.44
CA LEU A 53 -8.32 -15.88 -13.52
C LEU A 53 -7.64 -17.21 -13.84
N SER A 54 -8.42 -18.27 -14.08
CA SER A 54 -7.95 -19.62 -14.41
C SER A 54 -7.80 -19.85 -15.92
N LEU A 55 -7.27 -21.02 -16.28
CA LEU A 55 -7.17 -21.50 -17.66
C LEU A 55 -8.53 -21.63 -18.37
N ASP A 56 -9.64 -21.72 -17.63
CA ASP A 56 -10.99 -21.85 -18.21
C ASP A 56 -11.43 -20.56 -18.90
N TYR A 57 -10.86 -19.43 -18.48
CA TYR A 57 -11.23 -18.09 -18.94
C TYR A 57 -10.06 -17.33 -19.61
N MET A 58 -8.82 -17.62 -19.21
CA MET A 58 -7.63 -16.91 -19.69
C MET A 58 -7.02 -17.58 -20.91
N ASN A 59 -6.88 -16.83 -22.02
CA ASN A 59 -6.30 -17.32 -23.27
C ASN A 59 -4.78 -17.55 -23.24
N ARG A 60 -4.09 -17.03 -22.23
CA ARG A 60 -2.63 -17.07 -22.07
C ARG A 60 -2.31 -17.36 -20.61
N ASP A 61 -1.25 -18.12 -20.40
CA ASP A 61 -0.63 -18.27 -19.08
C ASP A 61 0.19 -17.02 -18.74
N LEU A 62 0.72 -17.01 -17.52
CA LEU A 62 1.47 -15.87 -16.99
C LEU A 62 2.83 -15.64 -17.66
N SER A 63 3.42 -16.64 -18.33
CA SER A 63 4.70 -16.45 -19.02
C SER A 63 4.59 -15.51 -20.21
N HIS A 64 3.41 -15.38 -20.81
CA HIS A 64 3.14 -14.38 -21.85
C HIS A 64 3.33 -12.93 -21.37
N TYR A 65 3.05 -12.66 -20.09
CA TYR A 65 3.11 -11.32 -19.51
C TYR A 65 4.37 -11.09 -18.65
N LEU A 66 4.98 -12.17 -18.15
CA LEU A 66 6.11 -12.14 -17.23
C LEU A 66 7.35 -12.78 -17.88
N ASN A 67 7.68 -14.02 -17.52
CA ASN A 67 8.77 -14.79 -18.12
C ASN A 67 8.51 -16.31 -18.02
N ASP A 68 9.45 -17.10 -18.56
CA ASP A 68 9.34 -18.57 -18.64
C ASP A 68 9.18 -19.29 -17.30
N ARG A 69 9.49 -18.65 -16.16
CA ARG A 69 9.24 -19.22 -14.82
C ARG A 69 7.75 -19.46 -14.56
N PHE A 70 6.89 -18.75 -15.29
CA PHE A 70 5.45 -18.78 -15.14
C PHE A 70 4.74 -19.67 -16.18
N ASN A 71 5.49 -20.50 -16.92
CA ASN A 71 4.92 -21.41 -17.91
C ASN A 71 3.88 -22.36 -17.26
N GLY A 72 2.69 -22.39 -17.85
CA GLY A 72 1.55 -23.17 -17.36
C GLY A 72 0.89 -22.64 -16.07
N LYS A 73 1.30 -21.46 -15.58
CA LYS A 73 0.75 -20.85 -14.37
C LYS A 73 -0.27 -19.77 -14.70
N TYR A 74 -1.34 -19.72 -13.92
CA TYR A 74 -2.46 -18.78 -14.08
C TYR A 74 -2.68 -17.98 -12.79
N LEU A 75 -3.38 -16.84 -12.88
CA LEU A 75 -3.53 -15.90 -11.78
C LEU A 75 -4.36 -16.46 -10.61
N ASP A 76 -5.29 -17.38 -10.88
CA ASP A 76 -6.07 -18.11 -9.87
C ASP A 76 -5.19 -18.87 -8.86
N GLN A 77 -3.98 -19.26 -9.25
CA GLN A 77 -3.00 -19.90 -8.36
C GLN A 77 -2.44 -18.94 -7.29
N TYR A 78 -2.55 -17.62 -7.50
CA TYR A 78 -1.96 -16.57 -6.65
C TYR A 78 -2.98 -15.73 -5.91
N VAL A 79 -4.27 -15.98 -6.14
CA VAL A 79 -5.37 -15.32 -5.44
C VAL A 79 -6.25 -16.32 -4.68
N LEU A 80 -6.97 -15.83 -3.69
CA LEU A 80 -8.00 -16.57 -2.98
C LEU A 80 -9.33 -16.44 -3.71
N ALA A 81 -10.05 -17.56 -3.85
CA ALA A 81 -11.40 -17.56 -4.42
C ALA A 81 -12.40 -16.80 -3.54
N THR A 82 -12.22 -16.85 -2.23
CA THR A 82 -13.00 -16.09 -1.24
C THR A 82 -12.06 -15.08 -0.58
N PRO A 83 -12.45 -13.80 -0.45
CA PRO A 83 -11.60 -12.83 0.23
C PRO A 83 -11.35 -13.27 1.67
N GLN A 84 -10.18 -12.93 2.21
CA GLN A 84 -9.95 -12.91 3.66
C GLN A 84 -11.12 -12.15 4.30
N SER A 85 -11.64 -12.68 5.40
CA SER A 85 -12.88 -12.13 5.98
C SER A 85 -12.66 -10.75 6.60
N ARG A 86 -11.49 -10.54 7.21
CA ARG A 86 -11.08 -9.29 7.83
C ARG A 86 -9.61 -9.04 7.52
N MET A 87 -9.23 -7.78 7.42
CA MET A 87 -7.85 -7.36 7.24
C MET A 87 -7.52 -6.20 8.17
N PRO A 88 -6.40 -6.23 8.90
CA PRO A 88 -5.89 -5.06 9.58
C PRO A 88 -5.75 -3.84 8.66
N LEU A 89 -6.09 -2.67 9.18
CA LEU A 89 -5.99 -1.39 8.50
C LEU A 89 -4.75 -0.62 8.99
N TYR A 90 -3.85 -0.30 8.07
CA TYR A 90 -2.81 0.69 8.33
C TYR A 90 -3.43 2.10 8.38
N HIS A 91 -3.28 2.75 9.52
CA HIS A 91 -3.56 4.17 9.71
C HIS A 91 -2.31 4.99 9.42
N LEU A 92 -2.41 6.01 8.58
CA LEU A 92 -1.29 6.89 8.31
C LEU A 92 -1.04 7.82 9.50
N VAL A 93 0.22 7.93 9.93
CA VAL A 93 0.70 8.94 10.87
C VAL A 93 1.68 9.82 10.08
N GLY A 94 1.16 10.93 9.57
CA GLY A 94 1.89 11.94 8.81
C GLY A 94 2.95 12.65 9.65
N ALA A 95 3.90 13.32 9.01
CA ALA A 95 4.98 14.06 9.70
C ALA A 95 4.46 15.20 10.60
N LEU A 96 3.31 15.78 10.24
CA LEU A 96 2.68 16.89 10.96
C LEU A 96 1.53 16.45 11.87
N ASP A 97 1.22 15.15 11.91
CA ASP A 97 0.09 14.66 12.69
C ASP A 97 0.38 14.76 14.19
N PRO A 98 -0.53 15.36 14.99
CA PRO A 98 -0.39 15.47 16.43
C PRO A 98 -0.28 14.09 17.10
N LEU A 99 0.76 13.88 17.90
CA LEU A 99 0.87 12.68 18.73
C LEU A 99 0.10 12.87 20.03
N THR A 100 0.13 14.07 20.59
CA THR A 100 -0.54 14.39 21.85
C THR A 100 -1.27 15.73 21.77
N GLY A 101 -2.08 16.04 22.79
CA GLY A 101 -2.74 17.34 22.87
C GLY A 101 -1.78 18.53 22.94
N ALA A 102 -0.50 18.31 23.30
CA ALA A 102 0.52 19.36 23.33
C ALA A 102 0.94 19.81 21.92
N ASP A 103 0.75 18.96 20.91
CA ASP A 103 1.06 19.27 19.52
C ASP A 103 -0.06 20.10 18.85
N ILE A 104 -1.22 20.23 19.51
CA ILE A 104 -2.38 20.95 18.99
C ILE A 104 -2.44 22.35 19.57
N SER A 105 -2.18 23.35 18.73
CA SER A 105 -2.37 24.76 19.11
C SER A 105 -3.85 25.16 19.21
N ASN A 106 -4.69 24.68 18.29
CA ASN A 106 -6.13 24.91 18.26
C ASN A 106 -6.82 23.65 17.77
N ARG A 107 -7.76 23.13 18.57
CA ARG A 107 -8.56 21.97 18.19
C ARG A 107 -9.61 22.35 17.14
N LEU A 108 -9.74 21.55 16.10
CA LEU A 108 -10.74 21.71 15.04
C LEU A 108 -12.14 21.36 15.53
N ASN A 109 -12.26 20.31 16.36
CA ASN A 109 -13.53 19.78 16.86
C ASN A 109 -14.57 19.52 15.75
N ASP A 110 -14.13 18.99 14.61
CA ASP A 110 -14.97 18.69 13.44
C ASP A 110 -15.68 17.32 13.53
N GLY A 111 -15.51 16.63 14.66
CA GLY A 111 -16.10 15.32 14.93
C GLY A 111 -15.14 14.15 14.70
N LEU A 112 -13.93 14.40 14.21
CA LEU A 112 -12.88 13.40 14.07
C LEU A 112 -11.87 13.45 15.24
N PRO A 113 -11.16 12.34 15.53
CA PRO A 113 -10.00 12.35 16.40
C PRO A 113 -8.90 13.29 15.88
N GLU A 114 -8.18 13.96 16.79
CA GLU A 114 -7.15 14.95 16.43
C GLU A 114 -5.75 14.55 16.91
N THR A 115 -5.65 13.58 17.81
CA THR A 115 -4.37 13.03 18.28
C THR A 115 -4.26 11.54 18.00
N LEU A 116 -3.04 11.02 17.93
CA LEU A 116 -2.81 9.59 17.73
C LEU A 116 -3.53 8.70 18.77
N PRO A 117 -3.52 8.96 20.09
CA PRO A 117 -4.30 8.18 21.06
C PRO A 117 -5.80 8.17 20.78
N GLU A 118 -6.37 9.32 20.40
CA GLU A 118 -7.79 9.42 20.07
C GLU A 118 -8.11 8.57 18.84
N TRP A 119 -7.27 8.58 17.81
CA TRP A 119 -7.42 7.70 16.63
C TRP A 119 -7.30 6.22 16.99
N ILE A 120 -6.30 5.86 17.80
CA ILE A 120 -6.09 4.47 18.24
C ILE A 120 -7.33 3.95 18.99
N VAL A 121 -7.93 4.78 19.85
CA VAL A 121 -9.12 4.39 20.62
C VAL A 121 -10.37 4.35 19.73
N ALA A 122 -10.61 5.39 18.92
CA ALA A 122 -11.82 5.52 18.12
C ALA A 122 -11.96 4.38 17.10
N ASP A 123 -10.88 4.07 16.38
CA ASP A 123 -10.91 3.10 15.28
C ASP A 123 -10.35 1.74 15.70
N GLY A 124 -9.91 1.60 16.95
CA GLY A 124 -9.36 0.36 17.47
C GLY A 124 -8.02 -0.06 16.85
N LEU A 125 -7.22 0.90 16.37
CA LEU A 125 -6.05 0.67 15.51
C LEU A 125 -4.99 -0.26 16.12
N THR A 126 -4.36 -1.08 15.27
CA THR A 126 -3.22 -1.95 15.61
C THR A 126 -2.10 -1.89 14.57
N HIS A 127 -2.28 -1.15 13.48
CA HIS A 127 -1.30 -1.03 12.40
C HIS A 127 -1.16 0.45 12.06
N LEU A 128 0.04 1.01 12.22
CA LEU A 128 0.32 2.42 11.94
C LEU A 128 1.40 2.53 10.85
N LYS A 129 1.16 3.35 9.83
CA LYS A 129 2.12 3.68 8.77
C LYS A 129 2.73 5.04 9.10
N ILE A 130 4.01 5.06 9.44
CA ILE A 130 4.72 6.26 9.88
C ILE A 130 5.38 6.90 8.65
N LYS A 131 4.99 8.13 8.32
CA LYS A 131 5.69 8.95 7.31
C LYS A 131 6.92 9.60 7.93
N LEU A 132 8.04 9.47 7.25
CA LEU A 132 9.36 9.95 7.66
C LEU A 132 9.88 11.02 6.69
N ASN A 133 10.88 11.77 7.14
CA ASN A 133 11.52 12.85 6.41
C ASN A 133 12.59 12.31 5.47
N GLY A 134 13.47 11.42 5.95
CA GLY A 134 14.57 10.79 5.18
C GLY A 134 15.76 11.68 4.88
N SER A 135 15.76 12.93 5.36
CA SER A 135 16.93 13.82 5.28
C SER A 135 17.39 14.37 6.64
N ASP A 136 16.72 13.99 7.72
CA ASP A 136 17.04 14.36 9.10
C ASP A 136 16.91 13.12 10.00
N LEU A 137 18.05 12.48 10.25
CA LEU A 137 18.10 11.18 10.91
C LEU A 137 17.61 11.24 12.35
N ASP A 138 18.01 12.28 13.09
CA ASP A 138 17.62 12.41 14.48
C ASP A 138 16.12 12.70 14.58
N TRP A 139 15.57 13.52 13.67
CA TRP A 139 14.12 13.72 13.58
C TRP A 139 13.36 12.43 13.25
N ASP A 140 13.84 11.63 12.29
CA ASP A 140 13.19 10.38 11.89
C ASP A 140 13.16 9.36 13.04
N VAL A 141 14.28 9.22 13.74
CA VAL A 141 14.41 8.35 14.91
C VAL A 141 13.48 8.82 16.03
N ASP A 142 13.53 10.11 16.38
CA ASP A 142 12.68 10.69 17.42
C ASP A 142 11.19 10.54 17.07
N ARG A 143 10.82 10.66 15.79
CA ARG A 143 9.44 10.49 15.34
C ARG A 143 8.91 9.10 15.64
N VAL A 144 9.65 8.05 15.29
CA VAL A 144 9.24 6.66 15.53
C VAL A 144 9.21 6.34 17.02
N LEU A 145 10.22 6.74 17.78
CA LEU A 145 10.27 6.47 19.23
C LEU A 145 9.17 7.21 19.99
N SER A 146 8.81 8.43 19.57
CA SER A 146 7.70 9.18 20.13
C SER A 146 6.35 8.51 19.83
N ILE A 147 6.18 8.01 18.60
CA ILE A 147 4.99 7.23 18.20
C ILE A 147 4.88 5.94 19.03
N GLU A 148 5.98 5.19 19.18
CA GLU A 148 5.99 3.97 20.01
C GLU A 148 5.59 4.27 21.45
N LYS A 149 6.16 5.31 22.06
CA LYS A 149 5.83 5.69 23.44
C LYS A 149 4.32 5.95 23.60
N VAL A 150 3.76 6.79 22.73
CA VAL A 150 2.35 7.21 22.80
C VAL A 150 1.41 6.05 22.46
N ALA A 151 1.73 5.28 21.42
CA ALA A 151 0.95 4.13 21.02
C ALA A 151 1.00 3.03 22.09
N ALA A 152 2.16 2.73 22.66
CA ALA A 152 2.30 1.71 23.71
C ALA A 152 1.45 2.03 24.95
N GLU A 153 1.51 3.27 25.43
CA GLU A 153 0.68 3.72 26.55
C GLU A 153 -0.82 3.54 26.24
N THR A 154 -1.24 3.97 25.04
CA THR A 154 -2.63 3.86 24.61
C THR A 154 -3.08 2.41 24.47
N GLN A 155 -2.26 1.54 23.87
CA GLN A 155 -2.59 0.14 23.63
C GLN A 155 -2.65 -0.66 24.93
N ILE A 156 -1.73 -0.40 25.87
CA ILE A 156 -1.78 -0.98 27.22
C ILE A 156 -3.09 -0.57 27.92
N GLY A 157 -3.49 0.69 27.81
CA GLY A 157 -4.77 1.17 28.33
C GLY A 157 -5.99 0.46 27.71
N ARG A 158 -5.87 0.01 26.46
CA ARG A 158 -6.88 -0.79 25.75
C ARG A 158 -6.79 -2.30 26.04
N GLY A 159 -5.77 -2.76 26.75
CA GLY A 159 -5.50 -4.19 26.96
C GLY A 159 -5.03 -4.92 25.68
N ILE A 160 -4.45 -4.20 24.73
CA ILE A 160 -3.88 -4.75 23.50
C ILE A 160 -2.37 -4.87 23.68
N ASP A 161 -1.80 -6.05 23.42
CA ASP A 161 -0.37 -6.35 23.54
C ASP A 161 0.36 -6.41 22.19
N GLN A 162 -0.39 -6.55 21.08
CA GLN A 162 0.16 -6.69 19.73
C GLN A 162 -0.32 -5.60 18.77
N TRP A 163 0.64 -4.89 18.18
CA TRP A 163 0.47 -3.90 17.11
C TRP A 163 1.77 -3.73 16.33
N PHE A 164 1.67 -3.16 15.13
CA PHE A 164 2.74 -3.12 14.13
C PHE A 164 2.89 -1.75 13.48
N TYR A 165 4.09 -1.50 12.97
CA TYR A 165 4.44 -0.30 12.23
C TYR A 165 4.93 -0.62 10.83
N SER A 166 4.68 0.28 9.89
CA SER A 166 5.47 0.43 8.68
C SER A 166 6.09 1.82 8.66
N ALA A 167 7.27 1.95 8.04
CA ALA A 167 7.95 3.22 7.89
C ALA A 167 8.08 3.56 6.42
N ASP A 168 7.80 4.80 6.05
CA ASP A 168 7.78 5.25 4.67
C ASP A 168 8.51 6.59 4.56
N PHE A 169 9.65 6.58 3.87
CA PHE A 169 10.47 7.75 3.65
C PHE A 169 10.11 8.49 2.36
N ASN A 170 9.23 7.95 1.52
CA ASN A 170 8.77 8.62 0.32
C ASN A 170 9.93 9.07 -0.60
N GLU A 171 10.92 8.19 -0.80
CA GLU A 171 12.09 8.32 -1.69
C GLU A 171 13.20 9.28 -1.26
N THR A 172 13.14 9.84 -0.06
CA THR A 172 14.01 10.96 0.33
C THR A 172 15.35 10.56 0.94
N CYS A 173 15.53 9.29 1.36
CA CYS A 173 16.82 8.84 1.89
C CYS A 173 17.89 8.99 0.82
N GLN A 174 19.01 9.60 1.20
CA GLN A 174 20.12 9.83 0.27
C GLN A 174 20.71 8.52 -0.27
N ASN A 175 20.79 7.48 0.58
CA ASN A 175 21.41 6.20 0.27
C ASN A 175 20.99 5.12 1.29
N VAL A 176 21.53 3.91 1.14
CA VAL A 176 21.25 2.79 2.05
C VAL A 176 21.91 2.94 3.42
N GLU A 177 23.03 3.66 3.52
CA GLU A 177 23.72 3.90 4.78
C GLU A 177 22.84 4.68 5.77
N TYR A 178 22.10 5.69 5.28
CA TYR A 178 21.09 6.39 6.07
C TYR A 178 20.07 5.43 6.67
N LEU A 179 19.54 4.50 5.86
CA LEU A 179 18.55 3.53 6.30
C LEU A 179 19.11 2.56 7.35
N LEU A 180 20.36 2.13 7.18
CA LEU A 180 21.04 1.26 8.14
C LEU A 180 21.27 1.97 9.48
N GLU A 181 21.69 3.23 9.45
CA GLU A 181 21.89 4.03 10.67
C GLU A 181 20.55 4.30 11.38
N PHE A 182 19.49 4.60 10.62
CA PHE A 182 18.14 4.71 11.15
C PHE A 182 17.69 3.44 11.86
N LEU A 183 17.82 2.27 11.21
CA LEU A 183 17.44 0.99 11.80
C LEU A 183 18.21 0.69 13.09
N ALA A 184 19.52 0.95 13.11
CA ALA A 184 20.35 0.76 14.30
C ALA A 184 19.91 1.66 15.46
N LYS A 185 19.66 2.96 15.18
CA LYS A 185 19.21 3.90 16.21
C LYS A 185 17.81 3.57 16.77
N ILE A 186 16.91 3.07 15.92
CA ILE A 186 15.59 2.58 16.37
C ILE A 186 15.73 1.33 17.25
N GLU A 187 16.66 0.42 16.93
CA GLU A 187 16.96 -0.77 17.74
C GLU A 187 17.56 -0.42 19.11
N GLU A 188 18.41 0.61 19.17
CA GLU A 188 18.99 1.13 20.42
C GLU A 188 18.00 1.96 21.25
N GLY A 189 16.92 2.44 20.63
CA GLY A 189 15.91 3.30 21.23
C GLY A 189 15.07 2.63 22.32
N ALA A 190 14.41 3.44 23.14
CA ALA A 190 13.53 2.92 24.18
C ALA A 190 12.18 2.42 23.61
N GLY A 191 11.66 1.33 24.18
CA GLY A 191 10.39 0.73 23.78
C GLY A 191 10.60 -0.46 22.83
N ASN A 192 9.56 -0.82 22.09
CA ASN A 192 9.59 -1.98 21.19
C ASN A 192 9.45 -1.60 19.71
N ALA A 193 9.80 -0.35 19.36
CA ALA A 193 9.58 0.21 18.03
C ALA A 193 10.23 -0.64 16.92
N PHE A 194 11.47 -1.08 17.14
CA PHE A 194 12.21 -1.89 16.18
C PHE A 194 11.51 -3.22 15.88
N ASP A 195 11.10 -3.97 16.91
CA ASP A 195 10.43 -5.25 16.74
C ASP A 195 9.06 -5.10 16.09
N ARG A 196 8.36 -3.99 16.37
CA ARG A 196 7.06 -3.67 15.77
C ARG A 196 7.15 -3.19 14.34
N LEU A 197 8.28 -2.66 13.90
CA LEU A 197 8.51 -2.27 12.51
C LEU A 197 8.48 -3.52 11.62
N ALA A 198 7.41 -3.68 10.87
CA ALA A 198 7.15 -4.81 10.00
C ALA A 198 7.89 -4.69 8.66
N TYR A 199 7.94 -3.50 8.08
CA TYR A 199 8.63 -3.22 6.82
C TYR A 199 8.94 -1.74 6.64
N ILE A 200 9.85 -1.44 5.70
CA ILE A 200 10.20 -0.10 5.24
C ILE A 200 9.80 0.05 3.78
N GLU A 201 9.22 1.19 3.44
CA GLU A 201 8.70 1.53 2.13
C GLU A 201 9.57 2.58 1.44
N GLN A 202 9.89 2.29 0.18
CA GLN A 202 10.59 3.15 -0.79
C GLN A 202 11.55 4.17 -0.14
N PRO A 203 12.67 3.70 0.44
CA PRO A 203 13.56 4.59 1.19
C PRO A 203 14.21 5.64 0.28
N THR A 204 14.62 5.25 -0.93
CA THR A 204 15.40 6.08 -1.86
C THR A 204 14.65 6.33 -3.17
N ASP A 205 15.21 7.20 -4.00
CA ASP A 205 14.72 7.59 -5.33
C ASP A 205 14.08 6.45 -6.14
N ARG A 206 12.93 6.73 -6.77
CA ARG A 206 12.21 5.77 -7.61
C ARG A 206 12.95 5.35 -8.88
N ASP A 207 13.85 6.16 -9.43
CA ASP A 207 14.61 5.82 -10.62
C ASP A 207 15.79 4.89 -10.29
N LEU A 208 15.45 3.61 -10.14
CA LEU A 208 16.41 2.55 -9.84
C LEU A 208 17.56 2.48 -10.85
N LYS A 209 17.30 2.78 -12.13
CA LYS A 209 18.32 2.70 -13.20
C LYS A 209 19.33 3.84 -13.07
N ALA A 210 18.88 5.04 -12.69
CA ALA A 210 19.75 6.18 -12.44
C ALA A 210 20.57 6.05 -11.15
N HIS A 211 20.11 5.23 -10.19
CA HIS A 211 20.75 5.06 -8.88
C HIS A 211 21.22 3.61 -8.58
N PRO A 212 22.03 2.97 -9.44
CA PRO A 212 22.42 1.57 -9.29
C PRO A 212 23.26 1.28 -8.04
N GLN A 213 23.84 2.31 -7.42
CA GLN A 213 24.60 2.25 -6.16
C GLN A 213 23.70 2.00 -4.94
N ASN A 214 22.41 2.34 -5.00
CA ASN A 214 21.48 2.17 -3.88
C ASN A 214 21.07 0.69 -3.79
N LYS A 215 21.89 -0.11 -3.09
CA LYS A 215 21.70 -1.56 -2.93
C LYS A 215 21.08 -1.87 -1.56
N MET A 216 19.82 -2.33 -1.54
CA MET A 216 19.04 -2.60 -0.33
C MET A 216 19.38 -3.93 0.37
N HIS A 217 20.26 -4.76 -0.19
CA HIS A 217 20.56 -6.11 0.32
C HIS A 217 20.91 -6.18 1.81
N GLN A 218 21.65 -5.19 2.35
CA GLN A 218 22.00 -5.22 3.77
C GLN A 218 20.81 -4.82 4.64
N ALA A 219 20.07 -3.77 4.26
CA ALA A 219 18.86 -3.36 4.96
C ALA A 219 17.79 -4.47 4.94
N ALA A 220 17.62 -5.15 3.80
CA ALA A 220 16.69 -6.25 3.60
C ALA A 220 16.97 -7.49 4.47
N LYS A 221 18.19 -7.64 5.01
CA LYS A 221 18.50 -8.69 6.01
C LYS A 221 17.95 -8.35 7.40
N ILE A 222 17.72 -7.07 7.68
CA ILE A 222 17.26 -6.56 8.97
C ILE A 222 15.73 -6.50 8.97
N LYS A 223 15.15 -5.81 7.98
CA LYS A 223 13.70 -5.66 7.79
C LYS A 223 13.35 -5.70 6.30
N PRO A 224 12.15 -6.17 5.92
CA PRO A 224 11.70 -6.08 4.53
C PRO A 224 11.77 -4.65 3.99
N VAL A 225 12.37 -4.48 2.82
CA VAL A 225 12.41 -3.20 2.08
C VAL A 225 11.51 -3.33 0.85
N VAL A 226 10.44 -2.53 0.84
CA VAL A 226 9.31 -2.62 -0.07
C VAL A 226 9.43 -1.55 -1.15
N LEU A 227 9.33 -1.98 -2.40
CA LEU A 227 9.25 -1.10 -3.56
C LEU A 227 7.83 -0.55 -3.74
N ASP A 228 7.66 0.75 -3.91
CA ASP A 228 6.37 1.37 -4.21
C ASP A 228 6.40 2.20 -5.51
N GLU A 229 6.91 3.44 -5.47
CA GLU A 229 6.80 4.38 -6.58
C GLU A 229 7.52 3.91 -7.83
N SER A 230 8.61 3.15 -7.67
CA SER A 230 9.32 2.52 -8.80
C SER A 230 8.52 1.41 -9.47
N LEU A 231 7.59 0.75 -8.77
CA LEU A 231 6.90 -0.42 -9.30
C LEU A 231 5.90 -0.02 -10.39
N THR A 232 6.37 -0.02 -11.64
CA THR A 232 5.55 0.32 -12.81
C THR A 232 5.46 -0.81 -13.84
N ASP A 233 6.37 -1.78 -13.84
CA ASP A 233 6.37 -2.92 -14.75
C ASP A 233 7.23 -4.08 -14.21
N PHE A 234 7.20 -5.23 -14.91
CA PHE A 234 7.95 -6.43 -14.52
C PHE A 234 9.46 -6.28 -14.67
N GLU A 235 9.95 -5.47 -15.62
CA GLU A 235 11.38 -5.20 -15.76
C GLU A 235 11.90 -4.46 -14.53
N THR A 236 11.16 -3.46 -14.06
CA THR A 236 11.50 -2.70 -12.86
C THR A 236 11.39 -3.57 -11.60
N PHE A 237 10.42 -4.48 -11.53
CA PHE A 237 10.34 -5.50 -10.49
C PHE A 237 11.63 -6.35 -10.43
N LEU A 238 12.11 -6.85 -11.58
CA LEU A 238 13.32 -7.66 -11.64
C LEU A 238 14.57 -6.86 -11.25
N LEU A 239 14.68 -5.61 -11.71
CA LEU A 239 15.76 -4.70 -11.34
C LEU A 239 15.76 -4.40 -9.84
N ALA A 240 14.60 -4.14 -9.23
CA ALA A 240 14.50 -3.90 -7.80
C ALA A 240 14.98 -5.10 -6.99
N ARG A 241 14.60 -6.33 -7.39
CA ARG A 241 15.15 -7.56 -6.81
C ARG A 241 16.67 -7.64 -6.94
N GLU A 242 17.22 -7.33 -8.11
CA GLU A 242 18.68 -7.30 -8.32
C GLU A 242 19.36 -6.24 -7.45
N GLN A 243 18.66 -5.15 -7.12
CA GLN A 243 19.14 -4.12 -6.20
C GLN A 243 18.93 -4.48 -4.71
N GLY A 244 18.24 -5.58 -4.42
CA GLY A 244 18.08 -6.11 -3.06
C GLY A 244 16.80 -5.66 -2.36
N TYR A 245 15.85 -5.06 -3.07
CA TYR A 245 14.48 -4.90 -2.54
C TYR A 245 13.90 -6.30 -2.29
N SER A 246 13.25 -6.46 -1.13
CA SER A 246 12.74 -7.75 -0.66
C SER A 246 11.21 -7.79 -0.60
N GLY A 247 10.54 -6.70 -0.97
CA GLY A 247 9.09 -6.63 -1.05
C GLY A 247 8.59 -5.65 -2.10
N ILE A 248 7.29 -5.68 -2.36
CA ILE A 248 6.60 -4.75 -3.24
C ILE A 248 5.27 -4.29 -2.67
N ALA A 249 4.86 -3.10 -3.07
CA ALA A 249 3.56 -2.52 -2.77
C ALA A 249 2.64 -2.57 -3.98
N LEU A 250 1.52 -3.28 -3.82
CA LEU A 250 0.46 -3.30 -4.82
C LEU A 250 -0.49 -2.13 -4.59
N LYS A 251 -0.98 -1.54 -5.69
CA LYS A 251 -1.99 -0.48 -5.65
C LYS A 251 -3.04 -0.74 -6.71
N ALA A 252 -4.31 -0.86 -6.31
CA ALA A 252 -5.42 -1.03 -7.25
C ALA A 252 -5.54 0.16 -8.21
N CYS A 253 -5.27 1.37 -7.71
CA CYS A 253 -5.24 2.60 -8.47
C CYS A 253 -4.03 2.72 -9.43
N LYS A 254 -3.11 1.74 -9.46
CA LYS A 254 -2.13 1.59 -10.55
C LYS A 254 -2.56 0.56 -11.62
N GLY A 255 -3.71 -0.09 -11.42
CA GLY A 255 -4.30 -1.08 -12.32
C GLY A 255 -4.50 -2.45 -11.65
N GLN A 256 -5.67 -3.04 -11.84
CA GLN A 256 -6.01 -4.40 -11.38
C GLN A 256 -5.07 -5.44 -12.02
N SER A 257 -4.90 -5.37 -13.34
CA SER A 257 -4.06 -6.31 -14.09
C SER A 257 -2.61 -6.27 -13.60
N GLN A 258 -2.05 -5.07 -13.43
CA GLN A 258 -0.69 -4.89 -12.93
C GLN A 258 -0.55 -5.40 -11.49
N ALA A 259 -1.49 -5.06 -10.60
CA ALA A 259 -1.47 -5.52 -9.22
C ALA A 259 -1.52 -7.05 -9.11
N LEU A 260 -2.34 -7.72 -9.92
CA LEU A 260 -2.43 -9.18 -9.96
C LEU A 260 -1.13 -9.82 -10.50
N LEU A 261 -0.58 -9.30 -11.60
CA LEU A 261 0.66 -9.80 -12.19
C LEU A 261 1.85 -9.63 -11.25
N MET A 262 2.00 -8.45 -10.64
CA MET A 262 3.08 -8.19 -9.68
C MET A 262 2.89 -8.97 -8.39
N GLY A 263 1.65 -9.16 -7.94
CA GLY A 263 1.33 -10.03 -6.80
C GLY A 263 1.73 -11.49 -7.03
N ALA A 264 1.46 -12.04 -8.22
CA ALA A 264 1.92 -13.36 -8.62
C ALA A 264 3.45 -13.43 -8.69
N ALA A 265 4.09 -12.39 -9.25
CA ALA A 265 5.55 -12.31 -9.31
C ALA A 265 6.18 -12.29 -7.91
N ALA A 266 5.69 -11.45 -7.00
CA ALA A 266 6.19 -11.40 -5.63
C ALA A 266 6.08 -12.75 -4.92
N GLN A 267 4.95 -13.46 -5.07
CA GLN A 267 4.79 -14.80 -4.50
C GLN A 267 5.79 -15.80 -5.09
N GLU A 268 5.99 -15.81 -6.41
CA GLU A 268 6.95 -16.72 -7.06
C GLU A 268 8.42 -16.43 -6.73
N TYR A 269 8.73 -15.19 -6.41
CA TYR A 269 10.08 -14.76 -6.05
C TYR A 269 10.26 -14.61 -4.52
N ASP A 270 9.32 -15.11 -3.72
CA ASP A 270 9.34 -15.09 -2.25
C ASP A 270 9.55 -13.68 -1.65
N MET A 271 8.90 -12.68 -2.26
CA MET A 271 8.97 -11.29 -1.82
C MET A 271 7.81 -10.94 -0.88
N PHE A 272 8.09 -10.04 0.06
CA PHE A 272 7.08 -9.44 0.93
C PHE A 272 6.04 -8.66 0.11
N LEU A 273 4.78 -8.71 0.53
CA LEU A 273 3.67 -8.08 -0.15
C LEU A 273 2.94 -7.11 0.77
N ALA A 274 2.84 -5.86 0.34
CA ALA A 274 1.98 -4.84 0.95
C ALA A 274 0.90 -4.41 -0.04
N VAL A 275 -0.24 -3.93 0.47
CA VAL A 275 -1.21 -3.16 -0.32
C VAL A 275 -1.29 -1.76 0.23
N GLN A 276 -1.18 -0.81 -0.67
CA GLN A 276 -1.23 0.59 -0.35
C GLN A 276 -2.39 1.27 -1.06
N ASP A 277 -2.79 2.40 -0.50
CA ASP A 277 -3.89 3.21 -0.95
C ASP A 277 -3.38 4.64 -1.16
N LEU A 278 -3.57 5.20 -2.37
CA LEU A 278 -3.25 6.60 -2.66
C LEU A 278 -4.37 7.53 -2.16
N THR A 279 -4.83 7.31 -0.92
CA THR A 279 -5.98 8.02 -0.33
C THR A 279 -7.22 7.91 -1.22
N CYS A 280 -7.51 6.70 -1.72
CA CYS A 280 -8.64 6.49 -2.62
C CYS A 280 -9.92 6.25 -1.80
N PRO A 281 -10.97 7.09 -1.91
CA PRO A 281 -12.22 6.89 -1.17
C PRO A 281 -13.23 6.02 -1.93
N GLY A 282 -14.31 5.62 -1.25
CA GLY A 282 -15.49 5.00 -1.85
C GLY A 282 -15.18 3.73 -2.67
N ALA A 283 -15.72 3.66 -3.89
CA ALA A 283 -15.53 2.50 -4.78
C ALA A 283 -14.05 2.14 -5.00
N SER A 284 -13.17 3.14 -5.04
CA SER A 284 -11.74 2.90 -5.23
C SER A 284 -11.11 2.23 -3.99
N PHE A 285 -11.58 2.54 -2.78
CA PHE A 285 -11.17 1.81 -1.58
C PHE A 285 -11.69 0.37 -1.57
N LEU A 286 -12.93 0.14 -1.99
CA LEU A 286 -13.50 -1.20 -2.13
C LEU A 286 -12.67 -2.06 -3.12
N HIS A 287 -12.18 -1.45 -4.19
CA HIS A 287 -11.29 -2.09 -5.14
C HIS A 287 -9.95 -2.48 -4.49
N SER A 288 -9.29 -1.55 -3.79
CA SER A 288 -8.06 -1.83 -3.03
C SER A 288 -8.26 -2.94 -1.99
N ALA A 289 -9.35 -2.90 -1.22
CA ALA A 289 -9.72 -3.91 -0.24
C ALA A 289 -9.99 -5.27 -0.88
N GLY A 290 -10.62 -5.28 -2.06
CA GLY A 290 -10.87 -6.49 -2.84
C GLY A 290 -9.58 -7.19 -3.29
N ILE A 291 -8.57 -6.41 -3.72
CA ILE A 291 -7.24 -6.93 -4.09
C ILE A 291 -6.53 -7.45 -2.84
N ALA A 292 -6.43 -6.62 -1.79
CA ALA A 292 -5.72 -6.97 -0.56
C ALA A 292 -6.25 -8.27 0.05
N ALA A 293 -7.58 -8.43 0.08
CA ALA A 293 -8.20 -9.60 0.68
C ALA A 293 -8.02 -10.88 -0.14
N ARG A 294 -7.57 -10.78 -1.39
CA ARG A 294 -7.48 -11.94 -2.28
C ARG A 294 -6.07 -12.31 -2.69
N VAL A 295 -5.15 -11.36 -2.86
CA VAL A 295 -3.76 -11.71 -3.17
C VAL A 295 -3.14 -12.38 -1.94
N LYS A 296 -2.64 -13.61 -2.12
CA LYS A 296 -2.08 -14.41 -1.03
C LYS A 296 -0.82 -13.74 -0.47
N GLY A 297 -0.65 -13.82 0.85
CA GLY A 297 0.52 -13.26 1.55
C GLY A 297 0.35 -11.82 2.05
N ILE A 298 -0.71 -11.12 1.64
CA ILE A 298 -1.02 -9.78 2.15
C ILE A 298 -1.70 -9.90 3.50
N THR A 299 -1.17 -9.17 4.48
CA THR A 299 -1.60 -9.24 5.88
C THR A 299 -2.33 -8.00 6.37
N ALA A 300 -2.30 -6.89 5.63
CA ALA A 300 -2.96 -5.64 5.99
C ALA A 300 -3.20 -4.78 4.74
N ILE A 301 -4.05 -3.76 4.87
CA ILE A 301 -4.36 -2.78 3.84
C ILE A 301 -4.19 -1.37 4.39
N GLU A 302 -3.60 -0.47 3.61
CA GLU A 302 -3.65 0.98 3.87
C GLU A 302 -5.00 1.56 3.45
N GLY A 303 -5.57 2.47 4.23
CA GLY A 303 -6.83 3.12 3.87
C GLY A 303 -6.93 4.51 4.47
N ASN A 304 -6.42 5.49 3.74
CA ASN A 304 -6.23 6.85 4.24
C ASN A 304 -7.43 7.75 3.93
N GLY A 305 -8.32 7.33 3.01
CA GLY A 305 -9.50 8.10 2.62
C GLY A 305 -10.37 8.51 3.81
N ARG A 306 -10.44 7.69 4.87
CA ARG A 306 -11.18 8.02 6.09
C ARG A 306 -10.57 9.18 6.89
N GLN A 307 -9.26 9.44 6.75
CA GLN A 307 -8.54 10.50 7.44
C GLN A 307 -8.64 11.81 6.67
N PHE A 308 -8.31 11.77 5.37
CA PHE A 308 -8.09 12.98 4.58
C PHE A 308 -9.26 13.33 3.65
N CYS A 309 -10.15 12.38 3.35
CA CYS A 309 -11.31 12.57 2.49
C CYS A 309 -12.58 11.91 3.07
N PRO A 310 -12.91 12.13 4.36
CA PRO A 310 -13.97 11.40 5.06
C PRO A 310 -15.34 11.56 4.37
N ILE A 311 -15.65 12.78 3.90
CA ILE A 311 -16.90 13.10 3.19
C ILE A 311 -17.05 12.26 1.91
N ALA A 312 -15.95 11.93 1.21
CA ALA A 312 -16.01 11.13 0.00
C ALA A 312 -16.40 9.65 0.25
N ASN A 313 -16.42 9.22 1.52
CA ASN A 313 -16.91 7.91 1.94
C ASN A 313 -18.36 7.93 2.43
N GLU A 314 -19.01 9.11 2.49
CA GLU A 314 -20.43 9.21 2.81
C GLU A 314 -21.28 8.42 1.79
N GLY A 315 -22.33 7.77 2.28
CA GLY A 315 -23.16 6.84 1.50
C GLY A 315 -22.54 5.46 1.24
N TRP A 316 -21.21 5.32 1.28
CA TRP A 316 -20.55 4.00 1.26
C TRP A 316 -20.60 3.32 2.63
N GLN A 317 -20.57 4.09 3.72
CA GLN A 317 -20.73 3.58 5.08
C GLN A 317 -22.05 2.82 5.29
N GLU A 318 -23.14 3.23 4.63
CA GLU A 318 -24.43 2.53 4.72
C GLU A 318 -24.43 1.24 3.90
N LYS A 319 -23.79 1.25 2.73
CA LYS A 319 -23.76 0.11 1.79
C LYS A 319 -22.76 -0.96 2.21
N PHE A 320 -21.60 -0.55 2.73
CA PHE A 320 -20.49 -1.41 3.13
C PHE A 320 -19.96 -1.00 4.51
N PRO A 321 -20.78 -1.07 5.57
CA PRO A 321 -20.39 -0.60 6.90
C PRO A 321 -19.15 -1.32 7.43
N SER A 322 -19.01 -2.61 7.15
CA SER A 322 -17.84 -3.40 7.56
C SER A 322 -16.53 -2.91 6.94
N VAL A 323 -16.58 -2.18 5.82
CA VAL A 323 -15.39 -1.66 5.13
C VAL A 323 -15.06 -0.23 5.54
N PHE A 324 -16.07 0.60 5.80
CA PHE A 324 -15.89 2.03 6.03
C PHE A 324 -16.09 2.49 7.48
N VAL A 325 -16.71 1.68 8.34
CA VAL A 325 -16.91 2.00 9.76
C VAL A 325 -15.96 1.13 10.58
N ILE A 326 -14.78 1.66 10.84
CA ILE A 326 -13.69 0.96 11.53
C ILE A 326 -13.86 1.15 13.04
N SER A 327 -13.76 0.07 13.80
CA SER A 327 -13.88 0.11 15.27
C SER A 327 -12.96 -0.85 16.01
N ASP A 328 -12.37 -1.81 15.31
CA ASP A 328 -11.46 -2.82 15.87
C ASP A 328 -10.14 -2.92 15.10
N GLY A 329 -9.78 -1.86 14.37
CA GLY A 329 -8.57 -1.78 13.58
C GLY A 329 -8.57 -2.65 12.32
N THR A 330 -9.73 -3.20 11.91
CA THR A 330 -9.84 -4.07 10.74
C THR A 330 -10.92 -3.64 9.76
N VAL A 331 -10.66 -3.90 8.47
CA VAL A 331 -11.62 -3.82 7.37
C VAL A 331 -12.29 -5.18 7.21
N GLY A 332 -13.60 -5.25 7.34
CA GLY A 332 -14.40 -6.45 7.12
C GLY A 332 -14.67 -6.71 5.64
N THR A 333 -13.70 -7.35 4.97
CA THR A 333 -13.68 -7.63 3.52
C THR A 333 -14.54 -8.83 3.10
N TYR A 334 -15.15 -9.55 4.04
CA TYR A 334 -16.05 -10.69 3.78
C TYR A 334 -17.27 -10.35 2.90
N VAL A 335 -17.65 -9.08 2.79
CA VAL A 335 -18.78 -8.61 1.98
C VAL A 335 -18.43 -8.45 0.50
N LEU A 336 -17.14 -8.49 0.13
CA LEU A 336 -16.66 -8.19 -1.22
C LEU A 336 -16.73 -9.42 -2.14
N THR A 337 -17.87 -10.09 -2.22
CA THR A 337 -18.07 -11.38 -2.91
C THR A 337 -18.98 -11.32 -4.13
N GLY A 338 -19.45 -10.13 -4.53
CA GLY A 338 -20.34 -9.95 -5.67
C GLY A 338 -19.72 -10.33 -7.03
N ASN A 339 -20.54 -10.26 -8.08
CA ASN A 339 -20.06 -10.40 -9.46
C ASN A 339 -19.20 -9.20 -9.86
N GLY A 340 -18.31 -9.39 -10.84
CA GLY A 340 -17.34 -8.35 -11.20
C GLY A 340 -16.29 -8.20 -10.11
N LEU A 341 -15.92 -6.96 -9.78
CA LEU A 341 -14.87 -6.70 -8.77
C LEU A 341 -15.27 -7.04 -7.33
N GLY A 342 -16.54 -7.38 -7.09
CA GLY A 342 -17.00 -7.93 -5.82
C GLY A 342 -17.91 -7.02 -4.99
N TYR A 343 -18.28 -5.84 -5.49
CA TYR A 343 -19.10 -4.85 -4.80
C TYR A 343 -20.15 -4.19 -5.69
#